data_AF-A0A4Q1K274-F1
#
_entry.id   AF-A0A4Q1K274-F1
#
_cell.length_a   1.000
_cell.length_b   1.000
_cell.length_c   1.000
_cell.angle_alpha   90.00
_cell.angle_beta   90.00
_cell.angle_gamma   90.00
#
_symmetry.space_group_name_H-M   'P 1'
#
loop_
_entity.id
_entity.type
_entity.pdbx_description
1 polymer ?
#
loop_
_entity_poly.entity_id
_entity_poly.type
_entity_poly.pdbx_seq_one_letter_code
_entity_poly.pdbx_strand_id
1 'polypeptide(L)'
;VNVTGYGSYVFSLDDGPRQISNVFENVPLGEHTITVWDTEGGMDNSCDPLVISGVSIIDYPHYFTPNGDGIHDTWNIVGLQNTTAKIYIFDRYG
;
A
#
# COMPACT_ATOMS: atom_id res chain seq x y z
N VAL A 1 1.45 -6.26 7.87
CA VAL A 1 2.79 -5.72 8.24
C VAL A 1 3.39 -6.62 9.32
N ASN A 2 4.57 -7.19 9.14
CA ASN A 2 5.16 -8.05 10.17
C ASN A 2 6.30 -7.31 10.87
N VAL A 3 6.29 -7.34 12.21
CA VAL A 3 7.30 -6.71 13.07
C VAL A 3 7.90 -7.80 13.96
N THR A 4 9.22 -7.84 14.05
CA THR A 4 9.95 -8.77 14.92
C THR A 4 10.48 -8.03 16.14
N GLY A 5 9.95 -8.36 17.31
CA GLY A 5 10.37 -7.79 18.59
C GLY A 5 9.57 -8.39 19.75
N TYR A 6 9.91 -8.01 20.97
CA TYR A 6 9.30 -8.57 22.20
C TYR A 6 8.16 -7.70 22.77
N GLY A 7 7.89 -6.53 22.18
CA GLY A 7 6.91 -5.57 22.67
C GLY A 7 5.51 -5.77 22.10
N SER A 8 4.58 -4.97 22.60
CA SER A 8 3.20 -4.88 22.09
C SER A 8 3.10 -3.72 21.10
N TYR A 9 2.61 -3.95 19.89
CA TYR A 9 2.67 -2.94 18.82
C TYR A 9 1.30 -2.36 18.46
N VAL A 10 1.28 -1.08 18.11
CA VAL A 10 0.16 -0.42 17.43
C VAL A 10 0.64 0.19 16.11
N PHE A 11 -0.24 0.17 15.13
CA PHE A 11 0.05 0.50 13.73
C PHE A 11 -0.85 1.65 13.28
N SER A 12 -0.34 2.52 12.41
CA SER A 12 -1.12 3.53 11.70
C SER A 12 -0.69 3.53 10.24
N LEU A 13 -1.64 3.85 9.37
CA LEU A 13 -1.46 4.07 7.94
C LEU A 13 -1.72 5.54 7.65
N ASP A 14 -0.77 6.22 7.02
CA ASP A 14 -0.82 7.63 6.60
C ASP A 14 -1.26 8.60 7.71
N ASP A 15 -0.70 8.43 8.91
CA ASP A 15 -1.06 9.18 10.12
C ASP A 15 -2.55 9.08 10.51
N GLY A 16 -3.24 8.06 10.00
CA GLY A 16 -4.61 7.72 10.34
C GLY A 16 -4.76 7.09 11.74
N PRO A 17 -5.96 6.60 12.07
CA PRO A 17 -6.25 5.98 13.36
C PRO A 17 -5.30 4.84 13.69
N ARG A 18 -4.86 4.78 14.95
CA ARG A 18 -4.03 3.67 15.45
C ARG A 18 -4.88 2.42 15.64
N GLN A 19 -4.33 1.27 15.25
CA GLN A 19 -4.96 -0.04 15.41
C GLN A 19 -3.94 -1.08 15.92
N ILE A 20 -4.42 -2.09 16.65
CA ILE A 20 -3.58 -3.20 17.15
C ILE A 20 -3.34 -4.24 16.05
N SER A 21 -4.30 -4.38 15.13
CA SER A 21 -4.15 -5.24 13.96
C SER A 21 -3.06 -4.70 13.04
N ASN A 22 -2.24 -5.61 12.53
CA ASN A 22 -1.21 -5.31 11.53
C ASN A 22 -1.74 -5.42 10.08
N VAL A 23 -3.05 -5.58 9.92
CA VAL A 23 -3.76 -5.70 8.63
C VAL A 23 -4.49 -4.40 8.33
N PHE A 24 -4.15 -3.79 7.19
CA PHE A 24 -4.88 -2.64 6.64
C PHE A 24 -5.67 -3.12 5.43
N GLU A 25 -6.97 -2.86 5.43
CA GLU A 25 -7.89 -3.23 4.35
C GLU A 25 -8.31 -2.00 3.56
N ASN A 26 -8.68 -2.19 2.30
CA ASN A 26 -9.16 -1.12 1.41
C ASN A 26 -8.20 0.08 1.34
N VAL A 27 -6.89 -0.19 1.39
CA VAL A 27 -5.86 0.83 1.23
C VAL A 27 -5.96 1.41 -0.18
N PRO A 28 -6.05 2.74 -0.34
CA PRO A 28 -6.06 3.38 -1.66
C PRO A 28 -4.82 3.02 -2.49
N LEU A 29 -4.86 3.35 -3.79
CA LEU A 29 -3.70 3.20 -4.66
C LEU A 29 -2.72 4.34 -4.42
N GLY A 30 -1.43 4.04 -4.51
CA GLY A 30 -0.36 5.04 -4.34
C GLY A 30 0.67 4.63 -3.30
N GLU A 31 1.51 5.60 -2.92
CA GLU A 31 2.51 5.42 -1.87
C GLU A 31 1.92 5.75 -0.51
N HIS A 32 2.19 4.88 0.45
CA HIS A 32 1.72 4.96 1.81
C HIS A 32 2.87 4.92 2.81
N THR A 33 2.61 5.46 3.99
CA THR A 33 3.52 5.39 5.14
C THR A 33 2.84 4.62 6.27
N ILE A 34 3.57 3.66 6.83
CA ILE A 34 3.12 2.89 7.97
C ILE A 34 3.98 3.25 9.16
N THR A 35 3.35 3.71 10.23
CA THR A 35 4.02 4.03 11.48
C THR A 35 3.68 2.99 12.54
N VAL A 36 4.70 2.50 13.24
CA VAL A 36 4.57 1.48 14.28
C VAL A 36 5.14 2.00 15.59
N TRP A 37 4.37 1.91 16.66
CA TRP A 37 4.81 2.24 18.02
C TRP A 37 4.88 0.98 18.86
N ASP A 38 5.95 0.84 19.64
CA ASP A 38 5.99 -0.10 20.75
C ASP A 38 5.25 0.49 21.94
N THR A 39 4.29 -0.24 22.48
CA THR A 39 3.44 0.18 23.59
C THR A 39 3.73 -0.62 24.86
N GLU A 40 4.79 -1.44 24.86
CA GLU A 40 5.27 -2.10 26.06
C GLU A 40 5.66 -1.04 27.12
N GLY A 41 5.01 -1.09 28.29
CA GLY A 41 5.17 -0.07 29.32
C GLY A 41 4.28 1.18 29.17
N GLY A 42 3.38 1.21 28.17
CA GLY A 42 2.40 2.28 27.95
C GLY A 42 2.73 3.20 26.78
N MET A 43 1.70 3.81 26.19
CA MET A 43 1.83 4.62 24.96
C MET A 43 2.78 5.83 25.14
N ASP A 44 2.83 6.40 26.35
CA ASP A 44 3.69 7.56 26.66
C ASP A 44 5.16 7.18 26.84
N ASN A 45 5.44 5.89 27.04
CA ASN A 45 6.78 5.35 27.23
C ASN A 45 7.33 4.66 25.97
N SER A 46 6.64 4.83 24.83
CA SER A 46 7.10 4.32 23.55
C SER A 46 8.45 4.92 23.18
N CYS A 47 9.36 4.10 22.66
CA CYS A 47 10.53 4.58 21.94
C CYS A 47 10.13 5.34 20.66
N ASP A 48 11.11 5.87 19.94
CA ASP A 48 10.86 6.46 18.62
C ASP A 48 10.12 5.45 17.72
N PRO A 49 9.06 5.87 17.02
CA PRO A 49 8.30 4.98 16.18
C PRO A 49 9.12 4.49 14.99
N LEU A 50 8.89 3.23 14.62
CA LEU A 50 9.38 2.71 13.35
C LEU A 50 8.49 3.24 12.23
N VAL A 51 9.08 3.99 11.30
CA VAL A 51 8.40 4.53 10.12
C VAL A 51 8.82 3.74 8.88
N ILE A 52 7.84 3.13 8.21
CA ILE A 52 8.00 2.41 6.96
C ILE A 52 7.37 3.26 5.86
N SER A 53 8.19 4.01 5.13
CA SER A 53 7.78 4.87 4.03
C SER A 53 7.94 4.19 2.66
N GLY A 54 7.20 4.66 1.65
CA GLY A 54 7.34 4.17 0.27
C GLY A 54 6.69 2.80 0.05
N VAL A 55 5.67 2.46 0.85
CA VAL A 55 4.87 1.25 0.62
C VAL A 55 3.89 1.56 -0.51
N SER A 56 4.18 1.11 -1.72
CA SER A 56 3.31 1.33 -2.87
C SER A 56 2.24 0.24 -2.97
N ILE A 57 0.97 0.64 -3.00
CA ILE A 57 -0.13 -0.21 -3.43
C ILE A 57 -0.35 0.04 -4.92
N ILE A 58 -0.24 -1.03 -5.70
CA ILE A 58 -0.41 -1.03 -7.15
C ILE A 58 -1.58 -1.92 -7.52
N ASP A 59 -2.30 -1.53 -8.57
CA ASP A 59 -3.40 -2.32 -9.12
C ASP A 59 -3.59 -1.97 -10.60
N TYR A 60 -4.38 -2.77 -11.31
CA TYR A 60 -4.62 -2.61 -12.73
C TYR A 60 -6.09 -2.85 -13.10
N PRO A 61 -6.63 -2.14 -14.10
CA PRO A 61 -7.99 -2.40 -14.57
C PRO A 61 -8.13 -3.84 -15.10
N HIS A 62 -9.25 -4.51 -14.82
CA HIS A 62 -9.48 -5.86 -15.37
C HIS A 62 -9.78 -5.87 -16.87
N TYR A 63 -10.20 -4.74 -17.42
CA TYR A 63 -10.49 -4.57 -18.84
C TYR A 63 -10.29 -3.10 -19.23
N PHE A 64 -10.23 -2.87 -20.54
CA PHE A 64 -10.26 -1.56 -21.16
C PHE A 64 -11.09 -1.69 -22.45
N THR A 65 -11.73 -0.60 -22.86
CA THR A 65 -12.58 -0.54 -24.05
C THR A 65 -11.98 0.46 -25.04
N PRO A 66 -10.94 0.08 -25.80
CA PRO A 66 -10.24 0.99 -26.72
C PRO A 66 -11.06 1.22 -28.01
N ASN A 67 -12.27 1.77 -27.86
CA ASN A 67 -13.23 2.01 -28.95
C ASN A 67 -13.29 3.50 -29.36
N GLY A 68 -12.58 4.39 -28.66
CA GLY A 68 -12.47 5.80 -29.00
C GLY A 68 -13.63 6.66 -28.52
N ASP A 69 -14.43 6.19 -27.56
CA ASP A 69 -15.51 6.98 -26.94
C ASP A 69 -15.05 7.80 -25.72
N GLY A 70 -13.77 7.69 -25.35
CA GLY A 70 -13.15 8.39 -24.22
C GLY A 70 -13.36 7.69 -22.87
N ILE A 71 -14.07 6.56 -22.82
CA ILE A 71 -14.38 5.83 -21.59
C ILE A 71 -13.55 4.54 -21.57
N HIS A 72 -12.66 4.42 -20.58
CA HIS A 72 -11.74 3.28 -20.41
C HIS A 72 -10.93 2.91 -21.68
N ASP A 73 -10.59 3.88 -22.53
CA ASP A 73 -9.84 3.63 -23.77
C ASP A 73 -8.39 3.16 -23.54
N THR A 74 -7.82 3.49 -22.38
CA THR A 74 -6.44 3.16 -22.03
C THR A 74 -6.37 2.18 -20.86
N TRP A 75 -5.28 1.41 -20.84
CA TRP A 75 -4.96 0.48 -19.77
C TRP A 75 -3.57 0.77 -19.24
N ASN A 76 -3.43 0.90 -17.93
CA ASN A 76 -2.14 1.04 -17.29
C ASN A 76 -2.22 0.56 -15.83
N ILE A 77 -1.08 0.17 -15.28
CA ILE A 77 -0.95 -0.15 -13.86
C ILE A 77 -0.88 1.17 -13.09
N VAL A 78 -1.75 1.33 -12.10
CA VAL A 78 -1.75 2.47 -11.19
C VAL A 78 -0.72 2.23 -10.09
N GLY A 79 -0.02 3.29 -9.67
CA GLY A 79 0.99 3.22 -8.60
C GLY A 79 2.41 2.88 -9.05
N LEU A 80 2.66 2.73 -10.36
CA LEU A 80 4.01 2.53 -10.93
C LEU A 80 4.65 3.79 -11.55
N GLN A 81 4.09 4.98 -11.30
CA GLN A 81 4.46 6.20 -12.05
C GLN A 81 5.94 6.60 -11.95
N ASN A 82 6.62 6.23 -10.86
CA ASN A 82 8.03 6.55 -10.61
C ASN A 82 8.96 5.32 -10.70
N THR A 83 8.48 4.20 -11.25
CA THR A 83 9.26 2.97 -11.40
C THR A 83 9.34 2.55 -12.86
N THR A 84 10.53 2.15 -13.29
CA THR A 84 10.71 1.52 -14.61
C THR A 84 10.14 0.11 -14.58
N ALA A 85 9.02 -0.11 -15.25
CA ALA A 85 8.38 -1.42 -15.38
C ALA A 85 8.34 -1.88 -16.84
N LYS A 86 8.37 -3.20 -17.05
CA LYS A 86 8.07 -3.82 -18.35
C LYS A 86 6.68 -4.45 -18.26
N ILE A 87 5.77 -4.01 -19.11
CA ILE A 87 4.41 -4.55 -19.20
C ILE A 87 4.35 -5.48 -20.41
N TYR A 88 3.88 -6.70 -20.18
CA TYR A 88 3.60 -7.68 -21.23
C TYR A 88 2.09 -7.94 -21.23
N ILE A 89 1.47 -7.78 -22.40
CA ILE A 89 0.06 -8.08 -22.61
C ILE A 89 0.01 -9.23 -23.61
N PHE A 90 -0.65 -10.31 -23.21
CA PHE A 90 -0.80 -11.53 -23.98
C PHE A 90 -2.27 -11.70 -24.36
N ASP A 91 -2.52 -12.33 -25.49
CA ASP A 91 -3.86 -12.78 -25.80
C ASP A 91 -4.15 -14.12 -25.08
N ARG A 92 -5.31 -14.73 -25.34
CA ARG A 92 -5.72 -15.97 -24.67
C ARG A 92 -4.85 -17.18 -25.01
N TYR A 93 -4.02 -17.08 -26.03
CA TYR A 93 -3.13 -18.12 -26.54
C TYR A 93 -1.66 -17.91 -26.14
N GLY A 94 -1.34 -16.79 -25.49
CA GLY A 94 0.03 -16.41 -25.12
C GLY A 94 0.62 -15.47 -26.14
#